data_AF-A0A074ZUU9-F1
#
_entry.id   AF-A0A074ZUU9-F1
#
_cell.length_a   1.000
_cell.length_b   1.000
_cell.length_c   1.000
_cell.angle_alpha   90.00
_cell.angle_beta   90.00
_cell.angle_gamma   90.00
#
_symmetry.space_group_name_H-M   'P 1'
#
loop_
_entity.id
_entity.type
_entity.pdbx_description
1 polymer ?
#
loop_
_entity_poly.entity_id
_entity_poly.type
_entity_poly.pdbx_seq_one_letter_code
_entity_poly.pdbx_strand_id
1 'polypeptide(L)'
;MASKELKRRFLTELVEYVSASRNALHESTYQPIISMVACNIFRPLPPTDTSDFDPEEDDPVLEVSWPHLMHVYEFFLRVLESPEFQPSIAKKYIDQKFVLQLLELFDSEDPRERELLKTVVHRIYGKFLGLRSFIRKQINNIFLRFIYETEQFNGVGELLEILGSIINGFALPLKSEHTRFLAKVLIPLHKAKSLVMFHPQ
;
A
#
# COMPACT_ATOMS: atom_id res chain seq x y z
N MET A 1 -26.54 -9.27 10.68
CA MET A 1 -25.79 -10.40 10.09
C MET A 1 -26.10 -10.59 8.60
N ALA A 2 -27.37 -10.62 8.18
CA ALA A 2 -27.74 -10.74 6.76
C ALA A 2 -27.15 -9.65 5.83
N SER A 3 -27.10 -8.38 6.26
CA SER A 3 -26.53 -7.29 5.46
C SER A 3 -25.02 -7.39 5.24
N LYS A 4 -24.27 -7.85 6.26
CA LYS A 4 -22.82 -8.10 6.16
C LYS A 4 -22.51 -9.24 5.20
N GLU A 5 -23.32 -10.29 5.25
CA GLU A 5 -23.20 -11.43 4.33
C GLU A 5 -23.51 -11.02 2.89
N LEU A 6 -24.57 -10.22 2.70
CA LEU A 6 -24.93 -9.69 1.39
C LEU A 6 -23.82 -8.83 0.78
N LYS A 7 -23.19 -7.95 1.59
CA LYS A 7 -22.01 -7.17 1.14
C LYS A 7 -20.87 -8.08 0.71
N ARG A 8 -20.55 -9.12 1.51
CA ARG A 8 -19.49 -10.07 1.18
C ARG A 8 -19.75 -10.72 -0.17
N ARG A 9 -20.95 -11.27 -0.36
CA ARG A 9 -21.36 -11.89 -1.61
C ARG A 9 -21.23 -10.95 -2.82
N PHE A 10 -21.70 -9.71 -2.71
CA PHE A 10 -21.55 -8.75 -3.80
C PHE A 10 -20.09 -8.41 -4.12
N LEU A 11 -19.23 -8.28 -3.11
CA LEU A 11 -17.80 -8.06 -3.34
C LEU A 11 -17.15 -9.26 -4.03
N THR A 12 -17.49 -10.49 -3.63
CA THR A 12 -17.03 -11.71 -4.30
C THR A 12 -17.48 -11.75 -5.76
N GLU A 13 -18.76 -11.49 -6.03
CA GLU A 13 -19.31 -11.44 -7.39
C GLU A 13 -18.61 -10.36 -8.25
N LEU A 14 -18.24 -9.20 -7.66
CA LEU A 14 -17.48 -8.15 -8.36
C LEU A 14 -16.06 -8.59 -8.72
N VAL A 15 -15.37 -9.30 -7.81
CA VAL A 15 -14.03 -9.86 -8.08
C VAL A 15 -14.09 -10.86 -9.24
N GLU A 16 -15.07 -11.76 -9.21
CA GLU A 16 -15.30 -12.74 -10.27
C GLU A 16 -15.65 -12.07 -11.60
N TYR A 17 -16.53 -11.07 -11.58
CA TYR A 17 -16.95 -10.35 -12.76
C TYR A 17 -15.79 -9.66 -13.49
N VAL A 18 -14.94 -8.93 -12.76
CA VAL A 18 -13.76 -8.26 -13.34
C VAL A 18 -12.73 -9.25 -13.84
N SER A 19 -12.64 -10.44 -13.22
CA SER A 19 -11.68 -11.47 -13.61
C SER A 19 -12.13 -12.27 -14.83
N ALA A 20 -13.43 -12.53 -14.99
CA ALA A 20 -13.97 -13.40 -16.04
C ALA A 20 -14.50 -12.64 -17.27
N SER A 21 -14.95 -11.40 -17.10
CA SER A 21 -15.62 -10.65 -18.17
C SER A 21 -14.63 -9.82 -18.99
N ARG A 22 -14.79 -9.83 -20.31
CA ARG A 22 -14.16 -8.85 -21.20
C ARG A 22 -14.95 -7.55 -21.19
N ASN A 23 -14.24 -6.43 -21.31
CA ASN A 23 -14.73 -5.06 -21.22
C ASN A 23 -15.40 -4.73 -19.88
N ALA A 24 -14.93 -5.30 -18.76
CA ALA A 24 -15.49 -4.98 -17.45
C ALA A 24 -15.20 -3.53 -17.01
N LEU A 25 -14.16 -2.90 -17.59
CA LEU A 25 -13.70 -1.55 -17.26
C LEU A 25 -14.04 -0.56 -18.39
N HIS A 26 -14.93 0.38 -18.09
CA HIS A 26 -15.31 1.48 -18.97
C HIS A 26 -14.98 2.82 -18.32
N GLU A 27 -14.88 3.90 -19.10
CA GLU A 27 -14.54 5.23 -18.55
C GLU A 27 -15.49 5.66 -17.42
N SER A 28 -16.79 5.35 -17.54
CA SER A 28 -17.81 5.65 -16.53
C SER A 28 -17.69 4.82 -15.25
N THR A 29 -16.98 3.68 -15.26
CA THR A 29 -16.87 2.80 -14.09
C THR A 29 -15.67 3.14 -13.19
N TYR A 30 -14.66 3.86 -13.70
CA TYR A 30 -13.48 4.23 -12.90
C TYR A 30 -13.83 5.05 -11.66
N GLN A 31 -14.61 6.13 -11.79
CA GLN A 31 -14.93 6.98 -10.64
C GLN A 31 -15.70 6.22 -9.55
N PRO A 32 -16.80 5.48 -9.85
CA PRO A 32 -17.49 4.68 -8.85
C PRO A 32 -16.59 3.63 -8.19
N ILE A 33 -15.74 2.94 -8.97
CA ILE A 33 -14.82 1.92 -8.45
C ILE A 33 -13.83 2.54 -7.46
N ILE A 34 -13.13 3.59 -7.85
CA ILE A 34 -12.11 4.24 -7.00
C ILE A 34 -12.77 4.85 -5.76
N SER A 35 -13.97 5.43 -5.89
CA SER A 35 -14.72 5.96 -4.75
C SER A 35 -15.14 4.85 -3.78
N MET A 36 -15.62 3.71 -4.30
CA MET A 36 -16.00 2.56 -3.48
C MET A 36 -14.79 2.01 -2.72
N VAL A 37 -13.64 1.85 -3.39
CA VAL A 37 -12.40 1.41 -2.76
C VAL A 37 -11.99 2.40 -1.66
N ALA A 38 -11.90 3.69 -1.98
CA ALA A 38 -11.52 4.75 -1.05
C ALA A 38 -12.40 4.77 0.21
N CYS A 39 -13.72 4.70 0.05
CA CYS A 39 -14.67 4.71 1.17
C CYS A 39 -14.59 3.47 2.06
N ASN A 40 -14.02 2.36 1.59
CA ASN A 40 -13.89 1.15 2.39
C ASN A 40 -12.53 1.04 3.07
N ILE A 41 -11.44 1.42 2.39
CA ILE A 41 -10.07 1.21 2.91
C ILE A 41 -9.55 2.40 3.73
N PHE A 42 -9.88 3.64 3.34
CA PHE A 42 -9.33 4.82 3.99
C PHE A 42 -10.07 5.08 5.30
N ARG A 43 -9.38 4.79 6.39
CA ARG A 43 -9.83 4.98 7.76
C ARG A 43 -8.64 5.38 8.63
N PRO A 44 -8.86 6.14 9.71
CA PRO A 44 -7.83 6.27 10.74
C PRO A 44 -7.55 4.89 11.33
N LEU A 45 -6.28 4.56 11.50
CA LEU A 45 -5.86 3.36 12.20
C LEU A 45 -6.13 3.54 13.71
N PRO A 46 -6.44 2.44 14.43
CA PRO A 46 -6.60 2.51 15.88
C PRO A 46 -5.32 3.04 16.54
N PRO A 47 -5.42 3.78 17.65
CA PRO A 47 -4.25 4.26 18.36
C PRO A 47 -3.44 3.07 18.89
N THR A 48 -2.13 3.10 18.69
CA THR A 48 -1.19 2.12 19.22
C THR A 48 -0.88 2.50 20.68
N ASP A 49 -1.49 1.83 21.66
CA ASP A 49 -1.18 2.03 23.09
C ASP A 49 0.22 1.45 23.38
N THR A 50 1.27 2.26 23.37
CA THR A 50 2.65 1.76 23.40
C THR A 50 3.53 2.50 24.41
N SER A 51 3.36 2.19 25.70
CA SER A 51 4.47 2.35 26.66
C SER A 51 5.34 1.09 26.76
N ASP A 52 4.75 -0.09 26.53
CA ASP A 52 5.39 -1.39 26.81
C ASP A 52 5.24 -2.42 25.68
N PHE A 53 4.84 -1.99 24.47
CA PHE A 53 4.67 -2.90 23.33
C PHE A 53 6.02 -3.37 22.79
N ASP A 54 6.22 -4.68 22.76
CA ASP A 54 7.36 -5.32 22.12
C ASP A 54 6.90 -5.95 20.80
N PRO A 55 7.28 -5.39 19.64
CA PRO A 55 6.90 -5.92 18.34
C PRO A 55 7.43 -7.34 18.05
N GLU A 56 8.36 -7.86 18.86
CA GLU A 56 8.82 -9.26 18.78
C GLU A 56 7.96 -10.23 19.62
N GLU A 57 7.39 -9.78 20.73
CA GLU A 57 6.67 -10.65 21.69
C GLU A 57 5.14 -10.53 21.60
N ASP A 58 4.62 -9.38 21.18
CA ASP A 58 3.18 -9.10 21.18
C ASP A 58 2.48 -9.57 19.90
N ASP A 59 1.34 -10.25 20.07
CA ASP A 59 0.50 -10.68 18.95
C ASP A 59 -0.10 -9.46 18.21
N PRO A 60 -0.06 -9.43 16.87
CA PRO A 60 -0.58 -8.30 16.10
C PRO A 60 -2.11 -8.17 16.24
N VAL A 61 -2.60 -6.94 16.37
CA VAL A 61 -4.04 -6.69 16.37
C VAL A 61 -4.61 -6.92 14.97
N LEU A 62 -5.46 -7.95 14.85
CA LEU A 62 -6.12 -8.28 13.59
C LEU A 62 -7.34 -7.37 13.33
N GLU A 63 -7.49 -6.94 12.07
CA GLU A 63 -8.61 -6.09 11.67
C GLU A 63 -9.94 -6.87 11.67
N VAL A 64 -10.89 -6.43 12.47
CA VAL A 64 -12.20 -7.09 12.63
C VAL A 64 -13.04 -7.07 11.34
N SER A 65 -12.81 -6.07 10.48
CA SER A 65 -13.49 -5.92 9.20
C SER A 65 -12.79 -6.65 8.05
N TRP A 66 -11.73 -7.42 8.34
CA TRP A 66 -10.93 -8.14 7.35
C TRP A 66 -11.75 -8.99 6.37
N PRO A 67 -12.80 -9.74 6.79
CA PRO A 67 -13.62 -10.53 5.85
C PRO A 67 -14.30 -9.72 4.75
N HIS A 68 -14.40 -8.39 4.89
CA HIS A 68 -14.88 -7.49 3.83
C HIS A 68 -13.73 -6.75 3.16
N LEU A 69 -12.76 -6.26 3.94
CA LEU A 69 -11.63 -5.48 3.41
C LEU A 69 -10.76 -6.30 2.46
N MET A 70 -10.53 -7.58 2.77
CA MET A 70 -9.80 -8.50 1.90
C MET A 70 -10.37 -8.48 0.49
N HIS A 71 -11.69 -8.62 0.33
CA HIS A 71 -12.33 -8.60 -0.99
C HIS A 71 -12.27 -7.22 -1.67
N VAL A 72 -12.27 -6.13 -0.92
CA VAL A 72 -12.09 -4.79 -1.50
C VAL A 72 -10.68 -4.62 -2.06
N TYR A 73 -9.65 -5.05 -1.32
CA TYR A 73 -8.27 -5.04 -1.78
C TYR A 73 -8.05 -5.97 -2.97
N GLU A 74 -8.58 -7.20 -2.91
CA GLU A 74 -8.54 -8.15 -4.03
C GLU A 74 -9.21 -7.60 -5.28
N PHE A 75 -10.41 -7.02 -5.13
CA PHE A 75 -11.12 -6.37 -6.22
C PHE A 75 -10.29 -5.26 -6.83
N PHE A 76 -9.73 -4.37 -6.00
CA PHE A 76 -8.92 -3.27 -6.50
C PHE A 76 -7.66 -3.77 -7.21
N LEU A 77 -7.00 -4.80 -6.67
CA LEU A 77 -5.85 -5.42 -7.30
C LEU A 77 -6.21 -6.02 -8.66
N ARG A 78 -7.34 -6.73 -8.77
CA ARG A 78 -7.82 -7.27 -10.06
C ARG A 78 -8.13 -6.17 -11.07
N VAL A 79 -8.72 -5.05 -10.64
CA VAL A 79 -8.93 -3.87 -11.50
C VAL A 79 -7.60 -3.33 -12.00
N LEU A 80 -6.59 -3.17 -11.11
CA LEU A 80 -5.27 -2.68 -11.49
C LEU A 80 -4.53 -3.65 -12.41
N GLU A 81 -4.65 -4.96 -12.20
CA GLU A 81 -3.97 -6.00 -12.99
C GLU A 81 -4.66 -6.32 -14.31
N SER A 82 -5.93 -5.92 -14.47
CA SER A 82 -6.67 -6.13 -15.71
C SER A 82 -5.92 -5.58 -16.93
N PRO A 83 -5.83 -6.35 -18.03
CA PRO A 83 -5.22 -5.88 -19.26
C PRO A 83 -5.99 -4.71 -19.90
N GLU A 84 -7.27 -4.54 -19.53
CA GLU A 84 -8.15 -3.47 -20.01
C GLU A 84 -8.02 -2.18 -19.19
N PHE A 85 -7.21 -2.21 -18.12
CA PHE A 85 -6.97 -1.04 -17.28
C PHE A 85 -6.26 0.08 -18.06
N GLN A 86 -6.82 1.28 -18.02
CA GLN A 86 -6.32 2.46 -18.73
C GLN A 86 -5.80 3.51 -17.72
N PRO A 87 -4.47 3.59 -17.49
CA PRO A 87 -3.89 4.56 -16.55
C PRO A 87 -4.17 6.03 -16.92
N SER A 88 -4.36 6.31 -18.22
CA SER A 88 -4.67 7.65 -18.74
C SER A 88 -6.01 8.19 -18.24
N ILE A 89 -6.98 7.33 -17.99
CA ILE A 89 -8.30 7.67 -17.44
C ILE A 89 -8.23 7.63 -15.91
N ALA A 90 -7.68 6.55 -15.36
CA ALA A 90 -7.62 6.32 -13.91
C ALA A 90 -6.84 7.41 -13.15
N LYS A 91 -5.85 8.06 -13.77
CA LYS A 91 -5.07 9.15 -13.15
C LYS A 91 -5.90 10.37 -12.74
N LYS A 92 -7.12 10.51 -13.27
CA LYS A 92 -8.08 11.56 -12.84
C LYS A 92 -8.59 11.33 -11.42
N TYR A 93 -8.54 10.07 -10.95
CA TYR A 93 -9.12 9.63 -9.67
C TYR A 93 -8.07 9.07 -8.70
N ILE A 94 -6.99 8.48 -9.22
CA ILE A 94 -5.81 8.07 -8.44
C ILE A 94 -4.78 9.20 -8.53
N ASP A 95 -4.88 10.14 -7.60
CA ASP A 95 -3.99 11.29 -7.49
C ASP A 95 -2.99 11.15 -6.32
N GLN A 96 -2.24 12.22 -6.06
CA GLN A 96 -1.27 12.25 -4.96
C GLN A 96 -1.94 12.08 -3.59
N LYS A 97 -3.17 12.58 -3.42
CA LYS A 97 -3.92 12.46 -2.16
C LYS A 97 -4.31 11.01 -1.93
N PHE A 98 -4.84 10.32 -2.95
CA PHE A 98 -5.17 8.91 -2.88
C PHE A 98 -3.95 8.06 -2.51
N VAL A 99 -2.81 8.33 -3.13
CA VAL A 99 -1.54 7.64 -2.81
C VAL A 99 -1.07 7.91 -1.38
N LEU A 100 -1.18 9.16 -0.91
CA LEU A 100 -0.80 9.50 0.46
C LEU A 100 -1.63 8.70 1.47
N GLN A 101 -2.96 8.67 1.30
CA GLN A 101 -3.85 7.91 2.18
C GLN A 101 -3.59 6.39 2.11
N LEU A 102 -3.19 5.85 0.95
CA LEU A 102 -2.75 4.46 0.85
C LEU A 102 -1.47 4.19 1.65
N LEU A 103 -0.50 5.10 1.59
CA LEU A 103 0.76 4.95 2.30
C LEU A 103 0.60 5.07 3.82
N GLU A 104 -0.37 5.86 4.29
CA GLU A 104 -0.72 5.95 5.72
C GLU A 104 -1.22 4.61 6.29
N LEU A 105 -1.88 3.78 5.47
CA LEU A 105 -2.38 2.47 5.90
C LEU A 105 -1.28 1.41 6.11
N PHE A 106 -0.04 1.66 5.68
CA PHE A 106 1.08 0.73 5.94
C PHE A 106 1.42 0.62 7.43
N ASP A 107 0.94 1.54 8.26
CA ASP A 107 1.09 1.45 9.70
C ASP A 107 0.06 0.51 10.36
N SER A 108 -0.78 -0.17 9.58
CA SER A 108 -1.72 -1.17 10.09
C SER A 108 -0.97 -2.30 10.79
N GLU A 109 -1.43 -2.71 11.98
CA GLU A 109 -0.86 -3.85 12.71
C GLU A 109 -1.14 -5.19 12.03
N ASP A 110 -2.20 -5.28 11.22
CA ASP A 110 -2.58 -6.50 10.51
C ASP A 110 -1.61 -6.76 9.33
N PRO A 111 -0.75 -7.80 9.40
CA PRO A 111 0.22 -8.09 8.34
C PRO A 111 -0.45 -8.43 7.01
N ARG A 112 -1.70 -8.93 7.03
CA ARG A 112 -2.44 -9.29 5.82
C ARG A 112 -2.83 -8.03 5.04
N GLU A 113 -3.18 -6.95 5.75
CA GLU A 113 -3.48 -5.67 5.13
C GLU A 113 -2.22 -5.07 4.49
N ARG A 114 -1.09 -5.09 5.22
CA ARG A 114 0.19 -4.59 4.71
C ARG A 114 0.66 -5.33 3.46
N GLU A 115 0.48 -6.65 3.39
CA GLU A 115 0.85 -7.44 2.21
C GLU A 115 0.04 -7.08 0.95
N LEU A 116 -1.28 -6.83 1.10
CA LEU A 116 -2.11 -6.37 -0.01
C LEU A 116 -1.78 -4.93 -0.40
N LEU A 117 -1.56 -4.04 0.57
CA LEU A 117 -1.12 -2.66 0.34
C LEU A 117 0.20 -2.62 -0.43
N LYS A 118 1.17 -3.48 -0.05
CA LYS A 118 2.45 -3.63 -0.74
C LYS A 118 2.25 -3.87 -2.22
N THR A 119 1.44 -4.86 -2.54
CA THR A 119 1.14 -5.25 -3.92
C THR A 119 0.41 -4.14 -4.67
N VAL A 120 -0.59 -3.51 -4.05
CA VAL A 120 -1.37 -2.40 -4.64
C VAL A 120 -0.46 -1.21 -4.97
N VAL A 121 0.35 -0.74 -4.01
CA VAL A 121 1.26 0.40 -4.22
C VAL A 121 2.31 0.09 -5.27
N HIS A 122 2.85 -1.14 -5.28
CA HIS A 122 3.79 -1.56 -6.32
C HIS A 122 3.15 -1.51 -7.72
N ARG A 123 1.91 -1.99 -7.88
CA ARG A 123 1.17 -1.91 -9.16
C ARG A 123 0.89 -0.46 -9.57
N ILE A 124 0.49 0.40 -8.63
CA ILE A 124 0.29 1.84 -8.89
C ILE A 124 1.61 2.48 -9.35
N TYR A 125 2.72 2.22 -8.65
CA TYR A 125 4.04 2.73 -9.03
C TYR A 125 4.45 2.31 -10.45
N GLY A 126 4.19 1.04 -10.80
CA GLY A 126 4.46 0.50 -12.13
C GLY A 126 3.67 1.21 -13.23
N LYS A 127 2.35 1.36 -13.03
CA LYS A 127 1.41 1.88 -14.05
C LYS A 127 1.37 3.40 -14.16
N PHE A 128 1.64 4.14 -13.09
CA PHE A 128 1.52 5.59 -13.06
C PHE A 128 2.90 6.27 -13.00
N LEU A 129 3.50 6.50 -14.16
CA LEU A 129 4.81 7.16 -14.27
C LEU A 129 4.86 8.52 -13.55
N GLY A 130 3.78 9.31 -13.62
CA GLY A 130 3.67 10.63 -12.98
C GLY A 130 3.63 10.59 -11.45
N LEU A 131 3.28 9.46 -10.84
CA LEU A 131 3.21 9.31 -9.38
C LEU A 131 4.52 8.76 -8.79
N ARG A 132 5.43 8.24 -9.62
CA ARG A 132 6.66 7.58 -9.15
C ARG A 132 7.52 8.46 -8.26
N SER A 133 7.74 9.71 -8.65
CA SER A 133 8.54 10.66 -7.86
C SER A 133 7.85 10.97 -6.52
N PHE A 134 6.53 11.13 -6.54
CA PHE A 134 5.75 11.39 -5.34
C PHE A 134 5.80 10.21 -4.36
N ILE A 135 5.56 8.98 -4.84
CA ILE A 135 5.62 7.74 -4.03
C ILE A 135 6.99 7.62 -3.36
N ARG A 136 8.09 7.73 -4.12
CA ARG A 136 9.46 7.65 -3.54
C ARG A 136 9.70 8.73 -2.49
N LYS A 137 9.22 9.95 -2.73
CA LYS A 137 9.36 11.06 -1.77
C LYS A 137 8.58 10.78 -0.49
N GLN A 138 7.35 10.27 -0.57
CA GLN A 138 6.55 9.97 0.62
C GLN A 138 7.10 8.80 1.41
N ILE A 139 7.53 7.71 0.76
CA ILE A 139 8.19 6.59 1.45
C ILE A 139 9.46 7.09 2.16
N ASN A 140 10.24 7.96 1.52
CA ASN A 140 11.40 8.57 2.15
C ASN A 140 11.02 9.41 3.39
N ASN A 141 9.96 10.22 3.31
CA ASN A 141 9.48 10.98 4.47
C ASN A 141 9.05 10.06 5.63
N ILE A 142 8.37 8.95 5.33
CA ILE A 142 7.98 7.94 6.33
C ILE A 142 9.23 7.37 7.02
N PHE A 143 10.24 6.96 6.25
CA PHE A 143 11.48 6.45 6.82
C PHE A 143 12.25 7.49 7.62
N LEU A 144 12.31 8.75 7.17
CA LEU A 144 12.96 9.81 7.94
C LEU A 144 12.26 10.05 9.27
N ARG A 145 10.92 10.09 9.29
CA ARG A 145 10.14 10.20 10.53
C ARG A 145 10.37 8.98 11.43
N PHE A 146 10.38 7.77 10.88
CA PHE A 146 10.67 6.55 11.62
C PHE A 146 12.07 6.60 12.26
N ILE A 147 13.11 6.95 11.50
CA ILE A 147 14.51 6.94 11.98
C ILE A 147 14.78 8.05 13.01
N TYR A 148 14.19 9.23 12.85
CA TYR A 148 14.59 10.42 13.59
C TYR A 148 13.55 10.94 14.59
N GLU A 149 12.29 10.50 14.53
CA GLU A 149 11.21 11.06 15.37
C GLU A 149 10.53 9.99 16.21
N THR A 150 9.98 8.93 15.59
CA THR A 150 9.07 8.01 16.28
C THR A 150 9.71 6.68 16.68
N GLU A 151 10.68 6.17 15.91
CA GLU A 151 11.15 4.76 15.99
C GLU A 151 10.02 3.72 15.94
N GLN A 152 8.82 4.12 15.52
CA GLN A 152 7.60 3.31 15.50
C GLN A 152 6.92 3.46 14.14
N PHE A 153 6.84 2.35 13.42
CA PHE A 153 6.10 2.18 12.15
C PHE A 153 6.04 0.69 11.79
N ASN A 154 4.84 0.14 11.56
CA ASN A 154 4.68 -1.31 11.36
C ASN A 154 5.13 -1.80 9.96
N GLY A 155 4.99 -0.96 8.93
CA GLY A 155 5.16 -1.35 7.53
C GLY A 155 6.55 -1.14 6.93
N VAL A 156 7.62 -1.07 7.74
CA VAL A 156 8.98 -0.77 7.23
C VAL A 156 9.43 -1.83 6.22
N GLY A 157 9.25 -3.12 6.54
CA GLY A 157 9.68 -4.24 5.69
C GLY A 157 8.98 -4.25 4.33
N GLU A 158 7.66 -4.06 4.31
CA GLU A 158 6.88 -4.06 3.08
C GLU A 158 7.23 -2.86 2.19
N LEU A 159 7.49 -1.69 2.78
CA LEU A 159 7.98 -0.53 2.02
C LEU A 159 9.40 -0.76 1.45
N LEU A 160 10.27 -1.44 2.19
CA LEU A 160 11.60 -1.82 1.71
C LEU A 160 11.53 -2.79 0.53
N GLU A 161 10.63 -3.77 0.56
CA GLU A 161 10.44 -4.69 -0.58
C GLU A 161 10.00 -3.96 -1.86
N ILE A 162 9.07 -3.01 -1.74
CA ILE A 162 8.68 -2.15 -2.87
C ILE A 162 9.91 -1.41 -3.40
N LEU A 163 10.69 -0.80 -2.50
CA LEU A 163 11.88 -0.05 -2.89
C LEU A 163 12.97 -0.93 -3.51
N GLY A 164 13.17 -2.15 -3.02
CA GLY A 164 14.08 -3.13 -3.62
C GLY A 164 13.71 -3.42 -5.07
N SER A 165 12.42 -3.64 -5.34
CA SER A 165 11.91 -3.80 -6.71
C SER A 165 12.13 -2.55 -7.57
N ILE A 166 11.90 -1.35 -7.00
CA ILE A 166 12.12 -0.07 -7.68
C ILE A 166 13.59 0.14 -8.04
N ILE A 167 14.50 -0.16 -7.11
CA ILE A 167 15.95 0.03 -7.25
C ILE A 167 16.50 -0.89 -8.34
N ASN A 168 16.04 -2.15 -8.38
CA ASN A 168 16.40 -3.10 -9.43
C ASN A 168 15.99 -2.62 -10.84
N GLY A 169 14.99 -1.73 -10.94
CA GLY A 169 14.55 -1.11 -12.18
C GLY A 169 15.25 0.21 -12.54
N PHE A 170 16.28 0.65 -11.79
CA PHE A 170 16.97 1.90 -12.09
C PHE A 170 17.82 1.81 -13.36
N ALA A 171 17.73 2.84 -14.19
CA ALA A 171 18.58 3.00 -15.36
C ALA A 171 19.98 3.50 -14.94
N LEU A 172 21.00 3.06 -15.68
CA LEU A 172 22.35 3.58 -15.56
C LEU A 172 22.58 4.76 -16.53
N PRO A 173 23.35 5.80 -16.15
CA PRO A 173 24.01 5.97 -14.85
C PRO A 173 23.04 6.33 -13.73
N LEU A 174 23.35 5.92 -12.49
CA LEU A 174 22.54 6.22 -11.33
C LEU A 174 22.47 7.73 -11.09
N LYS A 175 21.26 8.22 -10.82
CA LYS A 175 21.03 9.62 -10.44
C LYS A 175 21.52 9.87 -9.02
N SER A 176 21.98 11.10 -8.78
CA SER A 176 22.43 11.55 -7.46
C SER A 176 21.36 11.46 -6.37
N GLU A 177 20.07 11.55 -6.74
CA GLU A 177 18.95 11.32 -5.81
C GLU A 177 18.98 9.90 -5.21
N HIS A 178 19.36 8.89 -5.99
CA HIS A 178 19.39 7.50 -5.54
C HIS A 178 20.57 7.24 -4.61
N THR A 179 21.74 7.81 -4.91
CA THR A 179 22.91 7.75 -4.02
C THR A 179 22.65 8.45 -2.69
N ARG A 180 21.96 9.60 -2.74
CA ARG A 180 21.55 10.32 -1.52
C ARG A 180 20.54 9.51 -0.70
N PHE A 181 19.57 8.87 -1.35
CA PHE A 181 18.60 8.00 -0.69
C PHE A 181 19.29 6.86 0.06
N LEU A 182 20.25 6.17 -0.57
CA LEU A 182 21.08 5.15 0.09
C LEU A 182 21.78 5.70 1.34
N ALA A 183 22.52 6.80 1.19
CA ALA A 183 23.36 7.34 2.26
C ALA A 183 22.58 7.98 3.42
N LYS A 184 21.40 8.56 3.14
CA LYS A 184 20.62 9.32 4.12
C LYS A 184 19.44 8.57 4.70
N VAL A 185 19.05 7.43 4.12
CA VAL A 185 17.84 6.71 4.52
C VAL A 185 18.15 5.23 4.79
N LEU A 186 18.61 4.50 3.76
CA LEU A 186 18.84 3.06 3.90
C LEU A 186 19.96 2.72 4.90
N ILE A 187 21.08 3.45 4.88
CA ILE A 187 22.15 3.23 5.86
C ILE A 187 21.68 3.54 7.29
N PRO A 188 21.06 4.72 7.58
CA PRO A 188 20.55 5.00 8.92
C PRO A 188 19.47 4.05 9.45
N LEU A 189 18.69 3.38 8.59
CA LEU A 189 17.70 2.37 9.03
C LEU A 189 18.33 1.23 9.86
N HIS A 190 19.61 0.93 9.63
CA HIS A 190 20.34 -0.10 10.39
C HIS A 190 20.60 0.27 11.86
N LYS A 191 20.24 1.50 12.27
CA LYS A 191 20.34 1.95 13.67
C LYS A 191 19.06 1.73 14.46
N ALA A 192 17.95 1.38 13.81
CA ALA A 192 16.69 1.16 14.47
C ALA A 192 16.76 -0.05 15.41
N LYS A 193 16.08 0.04 16.57
CA LYS A 193 16.02 -1.06 17.53
C LYS A 193 15.27 -2.28 16.97
N SER A 194 14.21 -2.03 16.21
CA SER A 194 13.40 -3.05 15.54
C SER A 194 14.00 -3.57 14.22
N LEU A 195 15.32 -3.40 14.00
CA LEU A 195 16.00 -3.81 12.78
C LEU A 195 15.75 -5.28 12.43
N VAL A 196 15.68 -6.16 13.43
CA VAL A 196 15.49 -7.61 13.24
C VAL A 196 14.24 -7.91 12.39
N MET A 197 13.19 -7.10 12.52
CA MET A 197 11.91 -7.28 11.82
C MET A 197 12.00 -7.06 10.30
N PHE A 198 12.98 -6.28 9.84
CA PHE A 198 13.11 -5.91 8.43
C PHE A 198 14.54 -6.04 7.87
N HIS A 199 15.46 -6.64 8.63
CA HIS A 199 16.85 -6.79 8.22
C HIS A 199 17.06 -7.60 6.92
N PRO A 200 16.28 -8.66 6.64
CA PRO A 200 16.43 -9.42 5.40
C PRO A 200 16.06 -8.67 4.12
N GLN A 201 15.16 -7.68 4.20
CA GLN A 201 14.61 -6.91 3.08
C GLN A 201 15.59 -5.84 2.57
#